data_AF-A0A2N2JLJ6-F1
#
_entry.id   AF-A0A2N2JLJ6-F1
#
_cell.length_a   1.000
_cell.length_b   1.000
_cell.length_c   1.000
_cell.angle_alpha   90.00
_cell.angle_beta   90.00
_cell.angle_gamma   90.00
#
_symmetry.space_group_name_H-M   'P 1'
#
loop_
_entity.id
_entity.type
_entity.pdbx_description
1 polymer ?
#
loop_
_entity_poly.entity_id
_entity_poly.type
_entity_poly.pdbx_seq_one_letter_code
_entity_poly.pdbx_strand_id
1 'polypeptide(L)'
;MLALATLAFAACSLPDGDQSSAEQAYYRLLAVRSAGDVDGLWGLLDPAVRDDFERWYGAEQLAAYDVRTNYPEADKAAALEAIDGGRRADLPSAQALFAAVLKSTSADALGGLDAMSAHARSVAEDEATGRATVKTWGGDELTFVRGPDDRWYWGLQDVERERLKGARQRAEENLARVRANLKKLGR
;
A
#
# COMPACT_ATOMS: atom_id res chain seq x y z
N MET A 1 30.71 28.78 -34.92
CA MET A 1 29.63 28.81 -33.91
C MET A 1 29.12 27.39 -33.73
N LEU A 2 29.73 26.64 -32.82
CA LEU A 2 29.39 25.24 -32.56
C LEU A 2 29.55 25.00 -31.05
N ALA A 3 28.67 25.63 -30.27
CA ALA A 3 28.68 25.53 -28.81
C ALA A 3 27.31 25.85 -28.20
N LEU A 4 26.22 25.37 -28.81
CA LEU A 4 24.86 25.53 -28.27
C LEU A 4 24.03 24.24 -28.17
N ALA A 5 24.58 23.08 -28.58
CA ALA A 5 23.84 21.81 -28.60
C ALA A 5 24.20 20.85 -27.44
N THR A 6 25.16 21.19 -26.59
CA THR A 6 25.69 20.30 -25.54
C THR A 6 25.35 20.70 -24.11
N LEU A 7 24.51 21.73 -23.90
CA LEU A 7 24.08 22.18 -22.57
C LEU A 7 22.65 21.75 -22.17
N ALA A 8 21.92 21.00 -23.01
CA ALA A 8 20.52 20.63 -22.74
C ALA A 8 20.29 19.16 -22.33
N PHE A 9 21.35 18.36 -22.21
CA PHE A 9 21.29 16.96 -21.75
C PHE A 9 22.10 16.74 -20.48
N ALA A 10 22.25 17.78 -19.65
CA ALA A 10 22.59 17.57 -18.25
C ALA A 10 21.44 16.76 -17.65
N ALA A 11 21.67 15.46 -17.46
CA ALA A 11 20.84 14.49 -16.76
C ALA A 11 19.66 15.13 -16.02
N CYS A 12 18.45 15.02 -16.57
CA CYS A 12 17.21 15.37 -15.87
C CYS A 12 17.01 14.35 -14.74
N SER A 13 17.77 14.49 -13.66
CA SER A 13 17.46 13.84 -12.40
C SER A 13 16.13 14.39 -11.92
N LEU A 14 15.21 13.50 -11.59
CA LEU A 14 13.98 13.88 -10.90
C LEU A 14 14.34 14.57 -9.57
N PRO A 15 13.54 15.54 -9.10
CA PRO A 15 13.73 16.11 -7.76
C PRO A 15 13.72 15.01 -6.69
N ASP A 16 14.48 15.18 -5.60
CA ASP A 16 14.54 14.18 -4.51
C ASP A 16 13.22 14.09 -3.73
N GLY A 17 12.44 15.18 -3.69
CA GLY A 17 11.14 15.23 -3.03
C GLY A 17 11.17 15.21 -1.49
N ASP A 18 10.13 15.75 -0.87
CA ASP A 18 9.81 15.60 0.55
C ASP A 18 8.29 15.41 0.76
N GLN A 19 7.71 15.70 1.93
CA GLN A 19 6.25 15.60 2.14
C GLN A 19 5.57 16.96 2.37
N SER A 20 6.23 18.07 2.01
CA SER A 20 5.74 19.43 2.23
C SER A 20 4.61 19.84 1.28
N SER A 21 4.51 19.20 0.11
CA SER A 21 3.45 19.40 -0.87
C SER A 21 3.15 18.08 -1.60
N ALA A 22 2.02 18.01 -2.31
CA ALA A 22 1.67 16.82 -3.08
C ALA A 22 2.68 16.50 -4.19
N GLU A 23 3.22 17.53 -4.86
CA GLU A 23 4.25 17.36 -5.89
C GLU A 23 5.56 16.79 -5.30
N GLN A 24 6.00 17.34 -4.17
CA GLN A 24 7.21 16.87 -3.50
C GLN A 24 7.04 15.43 -2.99
N ALA A 25 5.85 15.09 -2.45
CA ALA A 25 5.54 13.73 -2.00
C ALA A 25 5.54 12.73 -3.16
N TYR A 26 5.09 13.16 -4.34
CA TYR A 26 5.18 12.36 -5.56
C TYR A 26 6.63 12.07 -5.96
N TYR A 27 7.50 13.06 -5.98
CA TYR A 27 8.90 12.83 -6.31
C TYR A 27 9.60 11.94 -5.28
N ARG A 28 9.29 12.11 -4.00
CA ARG A 28 9.78 11.20 -2.95
C ARG A 28 9.28 9.78 -3.14
N LEU A 29 8.02 9.60 -3.54
CA LEU A 29 7.45 8.29 -3.88
C LEU A 29 8.21 7.62 -5.02
N LEU A 30 8.56 8.36 -6.08
CA LEU A 30 9.37 7.84 -7.19
C LEU A 30 10.76 7.40 -6.73
N ALA A 31 11.41 8.20 -5.88
CA ALA A 31 12.72 7.88 -5.33
C ALA A 31 12.69 6.56 -4.53
N VAL A 32 11.75 6.40 -3.59
CA VAL A 32 11.64 5.15 -2.81
C VAL A 32 11.23 3.96 -3.66
N ARG A 33 10.34 4.15 -4.65
CA ARG A 33 9.89 3.10 -5.56
C ARG A 33 11.02 2.60 -6.46
N SER A 34 11.79 3.52 -7.05
CA SER A 34 12.93 3.19 -7.92
C SER A 34 14.08 2.52 -7.14
N ALA A 35 14.24 2.84 -5.87
CA ALA A 35 15.18 2.16 -4.97
C ALA A 35 14.70 0.78 -4.49
N GLY A 36 13.43 0.41 -4.74
CA GLY A 36 12.83 -0.79 -4.17
C GLY A 36 12.69 -0.74 -2.64
N ASP A 37 12.66 0.47 -2.07
CA ASP A 37 12.59 0.70 -0.63
C ASP A 37 11.15 0.53 -0.13
N VAL A 38 10.83 -0.69 0.29
CA VAL A 38 9.53 -1.06 0.86
C VAL A 38 9.24 -0.32 2.16
N ASP A 39 10.27 -0.01 2.95
CA ASP A 39 10.12 0.72 4.21
C ASP A 39 9.76 2.18 3.94
N GLY A 40 10.43 2.79 2.96
CA GLY A 40 10.08 4.11 2.44
C GLY A 40 8.67 4.16 1.85
N LEU A 41 8.27 3.16 1.05
CA LEU A 41 6.92 3.05 0.49
C LEU A 41 5.84 2.95 1.58
N TRP A 42 6.08 2.13 2.60
CA TRP A 42 5.19 2.02 3.75
C TRP A 42 5.10 3.35 4.52
N GLY A 43 6.23 4.02 4.76
CA GLY A 43 6.27 5.30 5.46
C GLY A 43 5.54 6.44 4.73
N LEU A 44 5.52 6.41 3.39
CA LEU A 44 4.80 7.37 2.55
C LEU A 44 3.33 7.05 2.38
N LEU A 45 2.86 5.86 2.75
CA LEU A 45 1.46 5.45 2.58
C LEU A 45 0.55 6.24 3.54
N ASP A 46 -0.61 6.66 3.03
CA ASP A 46 -1.69 7.28 3.79
C ASP A 46 -1.90 6.52 5.12
N PRO A 47 -1.79 7.19 6.29
CA PRO A 47 -1.99 6.55 7.59
C PRO A 47 -3.29 5.75 7.71
N ALA A 48 -4.37 6.19 7.07
CA ALA A 48 -5.65 5.46 7.09
C ALA A 48 -5.56 4.13 6.29
N VAL A 49 -4.78 4.13 5.20
CA VAL A 49 -4.52 2.91 4.41
C VAL A 49 -3.60 1.97 5.20
N ARG A 50 -2.62 2.50 5.93
CA ARG A 50 -1.79 1.69 6.85
C ARG A 50 -2.63 1.05 7.95
N ASP A 51 -3.53 1.79 8.57
CA ASP A 51 -4.48 1.25 9.56
C ASP A 51 -5.32 0.11 8.98
N ASP A 52 -5.79 0.23 7.73
CA ASP A 52 -6.51 -0.85 7.06
C ASP A 52 -5.66 -2.12 6.89
N PHE A 53 -4.37 -1.99 6.56
CA PHE A 53 -3.43 -3.12 6.52
C PHE A 53 -3.17 -3.71 7.91
N GLU A 54 -3.00 -2.87 8.93
CA GLU A 54 -2.78 -3.29 10.31
C GLU A 54 -3.99 -4.08 10.86
N ARG A 55 -5.20 -3.58 10.60
CA ARG A 55 -6.45 -4.25 10.97
C ARG A 55 -6.64 -5.56 10.22
N TRP A 56 -6.38 -5.56 8.91
CA TRP A 56 -6.44 -6.79 8.13
C TRP A 56 -5.47 -7.83 8.69
N TYR A 57 -4.21 -7.46 8.87
CA TYR A 57 -3.18 -8.35 9.40
C TYR A 57 -3.52 -8.85 10.82
N GLY A 58 -3.98 -7.97 11.71
CA GLY A 58 -4.39 -8.34 13.07
C GLY A 58 -5.55 -9.34 13.07
N ALA A 59 -6.54 -9.19 12.18
CA ALA A 59 -7.64 -10.13 12.06
C ALA A 59 -7.16 -11.52 11.59
N GLU A 60 -6.25 -11.57 10.61
CA GLU A 60 -5.65 -12.83 10.13
C GLU A 60 -4.86 -13.52 11.25
N GLN A 61 -4.04 -12.77 12.00
CA GLN A 61 -3.26 -13.32 13.11
C GLN A 61 -4.16 -13.92 14.21
N LEU A 62 -5.19 -13.18 14.62
CA LEU A 62 -6.13 -13.65 15.63
C LEU A 62 -6.90 -14.88 15.14
N ALA A 63 -7.35 -14.91 13.89
CA ALA A 63 -8.08 -16.04 13.34
C ALA A 63 -7.21 -17.30 13.29
N ALA A 64 -5.99 -17.18 12.79
CA ALA A 64 -5.04 -18.29 12.73
C ALA A 64 -4.65 -18.77 14.14
N TYR A 65 -4.43 -17.86 15.08
CA TYR A 65 -4.15 -18.20 16.48
C TYR A 65 -5.32 -18.98 17.11
N ASP A 66 -6.54 -18.49 16.95
CA ASP A 66 -7.75 -19.11 17.48
C ASP A 66 -7.93 -20.53 16.91
N VAL A 67 -7.68 -20.72 15.61
CA VAL A 67 -7.71 -22.06 15.00
C VAL A 67 -6.61 -22.95 15.55
N ARG A 68 -5.35 -22.51 15.51
CA ARG A 68 -4.18 -23.31 15.91
C ARG A 68 -4.21 -23.71 17.38
N THR A 69 -4.78 -22.87 18.24
CA THR A 69 -4.78 -23.08 19.69
C THR A 69 -6.05 -23.78 20.16
N ASN A 70 -7.22 -23.34 19.65
CA ASN A 70 -8.49 -23.67 20.26
C ASN A 70 -9.34 -24.66 19.45
N TYR A 71 -9.02 -24.99 18.20
CA TYR A 71 -9.78 -26.02 17.46
C TYR A 71 -9.34 -27.44 17.85
N PRO A 72 -10.22 -28.45 17.75
CA PRO A 72 -9.84 -29.86 17.76
C PRO A 72 -8.83 -30.15 16.64
N GLU A 73 -7.83 -30.99 16.92
CA GLU A 73 -6.75 -31.31 15.94
C GLU A 73 -7.30 -31.78 14.58
N ALA A 74 -8.37 -32.58 14.60
CA ALA A 74 -9.00 -33.10 13.38
C ALA A 74 -9.57 -32.00 12.46
N ASP A 75 -9.92 -30.84 13.02
CA ASP A 75 -10.59 -29.75 12.29
C ASP A 75 -9.64 -28.60 11.92
N LYS A 76 -8.44 -28.54 12.52
CA LYS A 76 -7.50 -27.42 12.35
C LYS A 76 -7.12 -27.18 10.89
N ALA A 77 -6.78 -28.24 10.16
CA ALA A 77 -6.35 -28.10 8.76
C ALA A 77 -7.46 -27.49 7.90
N ALA A 78 -8.69 -28.00 7.99
CA ALA A 78 -9.82 -27.48 7.23
C ALA A 78 -10.18 -26.03 7.63
N ALA A 79 -10.11 -25.72 8.92
CA ALA A 79 -10.36 -24.37 9.42
C ALA A 79 -9.29 -23.36 8.98
N LEU A 80 -8.01 -23.76 8.92
CA LEU A 80 -6.91 -22.95 8.39
C LEU A 80 -7.05 -22.73 6.88
N GLU A 81 -7.38 -23.77 6.10
CA GLU A 81 -7.61 -23.64 4.65
C GLU A 81 -8.71 -22.60 4.35
N ALA A 82 -9.77 -22.56 5.16
CA ALA A 82 -10.85 -21.57 5.02
C ALA A 82 -10.39 -20.11 5.26
N ILE A 83 -9.18 -19.90 5.79
CA ILE A 83 -8.54 -18.59 5.98
C ILE A 83 -7.18 -18.52 5.25
N ASP A 84 -7.11 -19.10 4.04
CA ASP A 84 -5.93 -19.10 3.18
C ASP A 84 -4.70 -19.83 3.76
N GLY A 85 -4.95 -20.89 4.52
CA GLY A 85 -3.93 -21.72 5.17
C GLY A 85 -3.20 -21.01 6.31
N GLY A 86 -3.64 -19.82 6.73
CA GLY A 86 -2.92 -18.98 7.70
C GLY A 86 -1.66 -18.31 7.13
N ARG A 87 -1.42 -18.38 5.81
CA ARG A 87 -0.19 -17.85 5.18
C ARG A 87 0.04 -16.37 5.44
N ARG A 88 -1.03 -15.56 5.43
CA ARG A 88 -0.95 -14.13 5.74
C ARG A 88 -0.68 -13.85 7.21
N ALA A 89 -1.15 -14.72 8.11
CA ALA A 89 -0.91 -14.61 9.54
C ALA A 89 0.54 -14.94 9.93
N ASP A 90 1.23 -15.73 9.10
CA ASP A 90 2.63 -16.11 9.28
C ASP A 90 3.63 -15.06 8.75
N LEU A 91 3.13 -14.01 8.09
CA LEU A 91 3.96 -12.85 7.77
C LEU A 91 4.40 -12.17 9.09
N PRO A 92 5.55 -11.50 9.12
CA PRO A 92 6.08 -10.90 10.35
C PRO A 92 5.38 -9.59 10.76
N SER A 93 4.70 -8.90 9.84
CA SER A 93 4.04 -7.62 10.11
C SER A 93 2.99 -7.24 9.04
N ALA A 94 2.16 -6.25 9.35
CA ALA A 94 1.25 -5.62 8.38
C ALA A 94 2.00 -4.99 7.19
N GLN A 95 3.20 -4.47 7.44
CA GLN A 95 4.07 -3.99 6.39
C GLN A 95 4.56 -5.11 5.46
N ALA A 96 4.85 -6.30 5.98
CA ALA A 96 5.18 -7.46 5.15
C ALA A 96 3.97 -7.94 4.33
N LEU A 97 2.76 -7.80 4.87
CA LEU A 97 1.51 -8.01 4.12
C LEU A 97 1.37 -7.01 2.97
N PHE A 98 1.60 -5.73 3.22
CA PHE A 98 1.66 -4.71 2.17
C PHE A 98 2.69 -5.05 1.09
N ALA A 99 3.91 -5.43 1.49
CA ALA A 99 4.97 -5.83 0.56
C ALA A 99 4.57 -7.03 -0.31
N ALA A 100 3.88 -8.01 0.27
CA ALA A 100 3.36 -9.18 -0.44
C ALA A 100 2.27 -8.79 -1.45
N VAL A 101 1.39 -7.84 -1.09
CA VAL A 101 0.36 -7.31 -2.01
C VAL A 101 1.01 -6.55 -3.16
N LEU A 102 1.97 -5.67 -2.89
CA LEU A 102 2.72 -4.96 -3.94
C LEU A 102 3.34 -5.93 -4.95
N LYS A 103 4.04 -6.96 -4.47
CA LYS A 103 4.70 -7.96 -5.35
C LYS A 103 3.71 -8.76 -6.19
N SER A 104 2.50 -9.04 -5.68
CA SER A 104 1.48 -9.79 -6.42
C SER A 104 0.76 -8.95 -7.49
N THR A 105 0.90 -7.61 -7.45
CA THR A 105 0.26 -6.68 -8.39
C THR A 105 1.14 -6.36 -9.62
N SER A 106 2.24 -7.14 -9.82
CA SER A 106 3.20 -7.21 -10.96
C SER A 106 4.57 -6.56 -10.74
N ALA A 107 5.60 -7.23 -11.28
CA ALA A 107 6.97 -6.71 -11.40
C ALA A 107 7.06 -5.53 -12.39
N ASP A 108 6.10 -5.40 -13.31
CA ASP A 108 5.98 -4.28 -14.26
C ASP A 108 5.46 -3.00 -13.59
N ALA A 109 4.66 -3.13 -12.52
CA ALA A 109 4.25 -2.01 -11.67
C ALA A 109 5.42 -1.43 -10.83
N LEU A 110 6.62 -1.97 -10.92
CA LEU A 110 7.84 -1.39 -10.37
C LEU A 110 8.85 -0.98 -11.46
N GLY A 111 8.49 -1.17 -12.73
CA GLY A 111 9.30 -0.77 -13.88
C GLY A 111 9.44 0.75 -13.94
N GLY A 112 10.68 1.22 -14.10
CA GLY A 112 11.01 2.63 -14.18
C GLY A 112 10.30 3.29 -15.36
N LEU A 113 9.43 4.24 -15.07
CA LEU A 113 9.03 5.26 -16.05
C LEU A 113 10.30 5.94 -16.56
N ASP A 114 10.38 6.22 -17.86
CA ASP A 114 11.45 7.09 -18.34
C ASP A 114 11.39 8.42 -17.57
N ALA A 115 12.53 9.04 -17.28
CA ALA A 115 12.58 10.20 -16.39
C ALA A 115 11.68 11.36 -16.88
N MET A 116 11.46 11.49 -18.19
CA MET A 116 10.59 12.55 -18.74
C MET A 116 9.10 12.27 -18.51
N SER A 117 8.66 11.04 -18.74
CA SER A 117 7.29 10.57 -18.53
C SER A 117 6.90 10.59 -17.05
N ALA A 118 7.89 10.43 -16.15
CA ALA A 118 7.71 10.49 -14.71
C ALA A 118 7.61 11.91 -14.13
N HIS A 119 7.87 12.98 -14.90
CA HIS A 119 7.71 14.33 -14.35
C HIS A 119 6.23 14.65 -14.09
N ALA A 120 5.95 15.37 -13.00
CA ALA A 120 4.63 15.92 -12.75
C ALA A 120 4.29 16.94 -13.85
N ARG A 121 3.15 16.74 -14.51
CA ARG A 121 2.59 17.67 -15.50
C ARG A 121 1.65 18.66 -14.84
N SER A 122 0.85 18.20 -13.87
CA SER A 122 -0.11 19.02 -13.15
C SER A 122 -0.40 18.45 -11.77
N VAL A 123 -0.63 19.34 -10.81
CA VAL A 123 -1.12 19.01 -9.48
C VAL A 123 -2.44 19.73 -9.26
N ALA A 124 -3.49 18.96 -8.98
CA ALA A 124 -4.81 19.48 -8.65
C ALA A 124 -5.10 19.18 -7.18
N GLU A 125 -4.99 20.19 -6.33
CA GLU A 125 -5.28 20.09 -4.90
C GLU A 125 -6.72 20.52 -4.60
N ASP A 126 -7.40 19.73 -3.78
CA ASP A 126 -8.69 20.02 -3.19
C ASP A 126 -8.48 20.29 -1.69
N GLU A 127 -8.42 21.57 -1.36
CA GLU A 127 -8.23 22.05 0.02
C GLU A 127 -9.33 21.59 0.98
N ALA A 128 -10.57 21.41 0.48
CA ALA A 128 -11.70 21.02 1.32
C ALA A 128 -11.59 19.56 1.78
N THR A 129 -11.02 18.68 0.95
CA THR A 129 -10.83 17.27 1.27
C THR A 129 -9.41 16.93 1.70
N GLY A 130 -8.45 17.87 1.54
CA GLY A 130 -7.03 17.61 1.78
C GLY A 130 -6.48 16.55 0.82
N ARG A 131 -6.98 16.49 -0.41
CA ARG A 131 -6.56 15.53 -1.42
C ARG A 131 -5.92 16.24 -2.60
N ALA A 132 -4.96 15.59 -3.23
CA ALA A 132 -4.35 16.08 -4.44
C ALA A 132 -4.24 14.95 -5.46
N THR A 133 -4.37 15.31 -6.74
CA THR A 133 -4.08 14.42 -7.85
C THR A 133 -2.87 14.95 -8.60
N VAL A 134 -1.81 14.15 -8.69
CA VAL A 134 -0.65 14.42 -9.52
C VAL A 134 -0.80 13.64 -10.81
N LYS A 135 -0.78 14.34 -11.94
CA LYS A 135 -0.77 13.73 -13.27
C LYS A 135 0.61 13.84 -13.88
N THR A 136 1.12 12.77 -14.46
CA THR A 136 2.45 12.72 -15.08
C THR A 136 2.37 13.02 -16.57
N TRP A 137 3.51 13.32 -17.21
CA TRP A 137 3.57 13.43 -18.67
C TRP A 137 3.33 12.09 -19.38
N GLY A 138 3.65 10.97 -18.72
CA GLY A 138 3.33 9.61 -19.17
C GLY A 138 1.84 9.26 -19.12
N GLY A 139 1.02 10.08 -18.46
CA GLY A 139 -0.43 9.88 -18.33
C GLY A 139 -0.85 9.14 -17.07
N ASP A 140 0.05 8.87 -16.13
CA ASP A 140 -0.29 8.28 -14.84
C ASP A 140 -0.97 9.31 -13.95
N GLU A 141 -1.91 8.83 -13.13
CA GLU A 141 -2.61 9.64 -12.14
C GLU A 141 -2.43 9.03 -10.74
N LEU A 142 -1.80 9.79 -9.85
CA LEU A 142 -1.53 9.37 -8.48
C LEU A 142 -2.26 10.29 -7.50
N THR A 143 -2.84 9.69 -6.48
CA THR A 143 -3.55 10.41 -5.42
C THR A 143 -2.63 10.62 -4.22
N PHE A 144 -2.68 11.81 -3.64
CA PHE A 144 -2.03 12.15 -2.38
C PHE A 144 -3.04 12.72 -1.40
N VAL A 145 -2.81 12.49 -0.11
CA VAL A 145 -3.69 12.94 0.98
C VAL A 145 -2.84 13.66 2.03
N ARG A 146 -3.30 14.82 2.46
CA ARG A 146 -2.71 15.60 3.55
C ARG A 146 -3.10 14.97 4.89
N GLY A 147 -2.10 14.53 5.63
CA GLY A 147 -2.24 13.96 6.96
C GLY A 147 -2.44 15.02 8.05
N PRO A 148 -2.70 14.59 9.30
CA PRO A 148 -2.91 15.49 10.43
C PRO A 148 -1.65 16.26 10.88
N ASP A 149 -0.49 15.86 10.39
CA ASP A 149 0.81 16.51 10.60
C ASP A 149 1.18 17.49 9.47
N ASP A 150 0.20 17.89 8.66
CA ASP A 150 0.34 18.74 7.47
C ASP A 150 1.28 18.18 6.40
N ARG A 151 1.61 16.88 6.47
CA ARG A 151 2.43 16.19 5.46
C ARG A 151 1.57 15.50 4.42
N TRP A 152 2.07 15.40 3.20
CA TRP A 152 1.41 14.69 2.12
C TRP A 152 1.87 13.23 2.04
N TYR A 153 0.89 12.33 1.92
CA TYR A 153 1.07 10.89 1.86
C TYR A 153 0.50 10.34 0.56
N TRP A 154 1.09 9.26 0.05
CA TRP A 154 0.58 8.52 -1.09
C TRP A 154 -0.74 7.83 -0.71
N GLY A 155 -1.80 8.19 -1.42
CA GLY A 155 -3.12 7.58 -1.30
C GLY A 155 -3.35 6.55 -2.40
N LEU A 156 -4.12 5.51 -2.05
CA LEU A 156 -4.66 4.58 -3.04
C LEU A 156 -5.77 5.22 -3.88
N GLN A 157 -5.84 4.84 -5.15
CA GLN A 157 -7.00 5.15 -5.99
C GLN A 157 -8.26 4.48 -5.42
N ASP A 158 -9.45 4.98 -5.76
CA ASP A 158 -10.70 4.52 -5.15
C ASP A 158 -10.94 3.01 -5.35
N VAL A 159 -10.63 2.48 -6.53
CA VAL A 159 -10.76 1.03 -6.80
C VAL A 159 -9.83 0.20 -5.91
N GLU A 160 -8.60 0.65 -5.70
CA GLU A 160 -7.61 -0.03 -4.85
C GLU A 160 -8.01 0.06 -3.37
N ARG A 161 -8.51 1.23 -2.95
CA ARG A 161 -9.03 1.46 -1.60
C ARG A 161 -10.21 0.55 -1.29
N GLU A 162 -11.17 0.41 -2.21
CA GLU A 162 -12.30 -0.50 -2.04
C GLU A 162 -11.86 -1.98 -2.04
N ARG A 163 -10.86 -2.36 -2.85
CA ARG A 163 -10.27 -3.70 -2.80
C ARG A 163 -9.62 -3.98 -1.44
N LEU A 164 -8.88 -3.04 -0.88
CA LEU A 164 -8.26 -3.16 0.44
C LEU A 164 -9.32 -3.28 1.54
N LYS A 165 -10.34 -2.41 1.54
CA LYS A 165 -11.47 -2.49 2.47
C LYS A 165 -12.16 -3.84 2.41
N GLY A 166 -12.42 -4.36 1.20
CA GLY A 166 -13.01 -5.67 1.01
C GLY A 166 -12.12 -6.81 1.51
N ALA A 167 -10.79 -6.71 1.36
CA ALA A 167 -9.85 -7.67 1.92
C ALA A 167 -9.85 -7.66 3.45
N ARG A 168 -9.80 -6.46 4.06
CA ARG A 168 -9.92 -6.26 5.51
C ARG A 168 -11.22 -6.85 6.04
N GLN A 169 -12.35 -6.51 5.43
CA GLN A 169 -13.67 -6.99 5.85
C GLN A 169 -13.76 -8.52 5.80
N ARG A 170 -13.26 -9.16 4.72
CA ARG A 170 -13.24 -10.63 4.65
C ARG A 170 -12.42 -11.26 5.77
N ALA A 171 -11.30 -10.66 6.15
CA ALA A 171 -10.51 -11.15 7.27
C ALA A 171 -11.23 -11.00 8.62
N GLU A 172 -11.90 -9.87 8.84
CA GLU A 172 -12.73 -9.64 10.04
C GLU A 172 -13.92 -10.62 10.11
N GLU A 173 -14.58 -10.89 8.98
CA GLU A 173 -15.65 -11.89 8.86
C GLU A 173 -15.13 -13.32 9.12
N ASN A 174 -13.94 -13.65 8.61
CA ASN A 174 -13.29 -14.92 8.88
C ASN A 174 -13.00 -15.09 10.37
N LEU A 175 -12.45 -14.07 11.04
CA LEU A 175 -12.23 -14.08 12.50
C LEU A 175 -13.55 -14.28 13.25
N ALA A 176 -14.61 -13.55 12.87
CA ALA A 176 -15.92 -13.70 13.48
C ALA A 176 -16.48 -15.12 13.30
N ARG A 177 -16.33 -15.72 12.11
CA ARG A 177 -16.72 -17.10 11.83
C ARG A 177 -15.92 -18.11 12.67
N VAL A 178 -14.61 -17.91 12.79
CA VAL A 178 -13.74 -18.76 13.62
C VAL A 178 -14.20 -18.75 15.07
N ARG A 179 -14.46 -17.57 15.63
CA ARG A 179 -14.94 -17.40 17.01
C ARG A 179 -16.35 -17.96 17.23
N ALA A 180 -17.25 -17.77 16.27
CA ALA A 180 -18.60 -18.34 16.33
C ALA A 180 -18.57 -19.87 16.34
N ASN A 181 -17.66 -20.48 15.58
CA ASN A 181 -17.47 -21.93 15.56
C ASN A 181 -16.86 -22.45 16.87
N LEU A 182 -15.89 -21.75 17.47
CA LEU A 182 -15.37 -22.10 18.80
C LEU A 182 -16.47 -22.13 19.85
N LYS A 183 -17.33 -21.11 19.85
CA LYS A 183 -18.48 -21.06 20.76
C LYS A 183 -19.42 -22.26 20.58
N LYS A 184 -19.64 -22.72 19.34
CA LYS A 184 -20.46 -23.92 19.05
C LYS A 184 -19.80 -25.21 19.56
N LEU A 185 -18.47 -25.24 19.61
CA LEU A 185 -17.67 -26.34 20.17
C LEU A 185 -17.57 -26.28 21.70
N GLY A 186 -18.18 -25.29 22.35
CA GLY A 186 -18.10 -25.09 23.80
C GLY A 186 -16.76 -24.54 24.26
N ARG A 187 -16.04 -23.82 23.39
CA ARG A 187 -14.74 -23.19 23.65
C ARG A 187 -14.82 -21.67 23.55
#